data_AF-A0A9Q3K7I4-F1
#
_entry.id   AF-A0A9Q3K7I4-F1
#
_cell.length_a   1.000
_cell.length_b   1.000
_cell.length_c   1.000
_cell.angle_alpha   90.00
_cell.angle_beta   90.00
_cell.angle_gamma   90.00
#
_symmetry.space_group_name_H-M   'P 1'
#
loop_
_entity.id
_entity.type
_entity.pdbx_description
1 polymer ?
#
loop_
_entity_poly.entity_id
_entity_poly.type
_entity_poly.pdbx_seq_one_letter_code
_entity_poly.pdbx_strand_id
1 'polypeptide(L)'
;MECLCLFWALEQLNYFLEGCVFEVITDCTAVKSLLNMKTPKRHMLRWQIAIQEYRGNITIVLKDGNIHKNADGLSRWTLPNNIDNPAYGPEETSPQIHIEVISVTDLNTTFFEQ
;
A
#
# COMPACT_ATOMS: atom_id res chain seq x y z
N MET A 1 -6.59 1.24 10.70
CA MET A 1 -5.51 0.26 10.45
C MET A 1 -5.63 -0.39 9.08
N GLU A 2 -6.83 -0.57 8.53
CA GLU A 2 -7.05 -1.30 7.26
C GLU A 2 -6.35 -0.69 6.04
N CYS A 3 -6.44 0.63 5.81
CA CYS A 3 -5.73 1.26 4.70
C CYS A 3 -4.21 1.07 4.83
N LEU A 4 -3.66 1.26 6.03
CA LEU A 4 -2.23 1.10 6.30
C LEU A 4 -1.76 -0.34 6.05
N CYS A 5 -2.55 -1.33 6.45
CA CYS A 5 -2.29 -2.74 6.20
C CYS A 5 -2.18 -3.02 4.69
N LEU A 6 -3.08 -2.44 3.89
CA LEU A 6 -3.00 -2.54 2.43
C LEU A 6 -1.71 -1.92 1.89
N PHE A 7 -1.35 -0.70 2.31
CA PHE A 7 -0.12 -0.05 1.85
C PHE A 7 1.12 -0.86 2.19
N TRP A 8 1.18 -1.37 3.42
CA TRP A 8 2.27 -2.23 3.86
C TRP A 8 2.35 -3.51 3.03
N ALA A 9 1.22 -4.15 2.75
CA ALA A 9 1.19 -5.35 1.91
C ALA A 9 1.67 -5.07 0.47
N LEU A 10 1.27 -3.94 -0.12
CA LEU A 10 1.73 -3.52 -1.44
C LEU A 10 3.25 -3.27 -1.45
N GLU A 11 3.79 -2.64 -0.41
CA GLU A 11 5.22 -2.38 -0.26
C GLU A 11 6.02 -3.68 -0.16
N GLN A 12 5.58 -4.63 0.67
CA GLN A 12 6.26 -5.93 0.83
C GLN A 12 6.19 -6.80 -0.42
N LEU A 13 5.10 -6.69 -1.18
CA LEU A 13 4.86 -7.49 -2.37
C LEU A 13 5.28 -6.78 -3.67
N ASN A 14 5.86 -5.59 -3.61
CA ASN A 14 6.15 -4.76 -4.77
C ASN A 14 6.87 -5.55 -5.89
N TYR A 15 7.94 -6.27 -5.54
CA TYR A 15 8.71 -7.09 -6.48
C TYR A 15 7.90 -8.16 -7.23
N PHE A 16 6.77 -8.60 -6.67
CA PHE A 16 5.88 -9.59 -7.30
C PHE A 16 4.71 -8.94 -8.04
N LEU A 17 4.34 -7.72 -7.66
CA LEU A 17 3.20 -7.00 -8.21
C LEU A 17 3.57 -6.12 -9.40
N GLU A 18 4.85 -5.75 -9.53
CA GLU A 18 5.36 -4.98 -10.66
C GLU A 18 5.06 -5.69 -11.98
N GLY A 19 4.40 -4.98 -12.91
CA GLY A 19 3.99 -5.51 -14.22
C GLY A 19 2.82 -6.51 -14.21
N CYS A 20 2.32 -6.94 -13.05
CA CYS A 20 1.21 -7.88 -12.95
C CYS A 20 -0.13 -7.17 -12.81
N VAL A 21 -1.20 -7.78 -13.36
CA VAL A 21 -2.58 -7.39 -13.08
C VAL A 21 -3.07 -8.20 -11.89
N PHE A 22 -3.51 -7.52 -10.83
CA PHE A 22 -3.89 -8.16 -9.57
C PHE A 22 -5.13 -7.55 -8.95
N GLU A 23 -5.77 -8.32 -8.09
CA GLU A 23 -6.98 -7.95 -7.38
C GLU A 23 -6.71 -7.83 -5.88
N VAL A 24 -7.10 -6.71 -5.29
CA VAL A 24 -7.09 -6.50 -3.85
C VAL A 24 -8.50 -6.68 -3.33
N ILE A 25 -8.67 -7.72 -2.52
CA ILE A 25 -9.94 -8.03 -1.87
C ILE A 25 -9.89 -7.47 -0.44
N THR A 26 -10.78 -6.55 -0.11
CA THR A 26 -10.85 -5.92 1.21
C THR A 26 -12.30 -5.77 1.65
N ASP A 27 -12.56 -5.75 2.95
CA ASP A 27 -13.84 -5.36 3.55
C ASP A 27 -13.88 -3.86 3.92
N CYS A 28 -12.78 -3.15 3.67
CA CYS A 28 -12.63 -1.74 3.99
C CYS A 28 -13.14 -0.82 2.87
N THR A 29 -14.28 -0.18 3.10
CA THR A 29 -14.81 0.86 2.19
C THR A 29 -13.91 2.09 2.06
N ALA A 30 -13.11 2.40 3.09
CA ALA A 30 -12.25 3.58 3.11
C ALA A 30 -11.12 3.50 2.07
N VAL A 31 -10.65 2.29 1.71
CA VAL A 31 -9.67 2.09 0.64
C VAL A 31 -10.24 2.54 -0.71
N LYS A 32 -11.48 2.14 -1.00
CA LYS A 32 -12.17 2.53 -2.24
C LYS A 32 -12.41 4.05 -2.28
N SER A 33 -12.78 4.65 -1.15
CA SER A 33 -12.92 6.11 -1.05
C SER A 33 -11.59 6.82 -1.23
N LEU A 34 -10.51 6.33 -0.63
CA LEU A 34 -9.17 6.91 -0.72
C LEU A 34 -8.70 7.05 -2.17
N LEU A 35 -8.94 6.05 -3.03
CA LEU A 35 -8.55 6.15 -4.45
C LEU A 35 -9.37 7.15 -5.26
N ASN A 36 -10.61 7.44 -4.84
CA ASN A 36 -11.53 8.31 -5.57
C ASN A 36 -11.63 9.72 -4.96
N MET A 37 -10.87 10.00 -3.89
CA MET A 37 -10.84 11.31 -3.25
C MET A 37 -10.19 12.35 -4.16
N LYS A 38 -10.95 13.41 -4.48
CA LYS A 38 -10.47 14.56 -5.26
C LYS A 38 -9.56 15.48 -4.45
N THR A 39 -9.78 15.57 -3.14
CA THR A 39 -9.05 16.48 -2.25
C THR A 39 -8.54 15.73 -1.02
N PRO A 40 -7.44 14.98 -1.15
CA PRO A 40 -6.87 14.22 -0.04
C PRO A 40 -6.22 15.13 1.00
N LYS A 41 -6.29 14.76 2.28
CA LYS A 41 -5.43 15.34 3.31
C LYS A 41 -3.97 14.93 3.06
N ARG A 42 -2.99 15.70 3.56
CA ARG A 42 -1.55 15.50 3.30
C ARG A 42 -1.07 14.04 3.50
N HIS A 43 -1.56 13.33 4.52
CA HIS A 43 -1.20 11.93 4.75
C HIS A 43 -1.86 10.97 3.74
N MET A 44 -3.10 11.23 3.35
CA MET A 44 -3.83 10.46 2.34
C MET A 44 -3.23 10.67 0.93
N LEU A 45 -2.67 11.85 0.67
CA LEU A 45 -2.03 12.15 -0.62
C LEU A 45 -0.79 11.27 -0.83
N ARG A 46 0.03 11.07 0.21
CA ARG A 46 1.21 10.17 0.13
C ARG A 46 0.81 8.77 -0.29
N TRP A 47 -0.27 8.28 0.28
CA TRP A 47 -0.87 6.99 -0.02
C TRP A 47 -1.44 6.92 -1.44
N GLN A 48 -2.14 7.96 -1.91
CA GLN A 48 -2.60 8.01 -3.29
C GLN A 48 -1.45 7.95 -4.29
N ILE A 49 -0.35 8.67 -4.03
CA ILE A 49 0.85 8.66 -4.88
C ILE A 49 1.48 7.27 -4.91
N ALA A 50 1.60 6.60 -3.75
CA ALA A 50 2.17 5.25 -3.68
C ALA A 50 1.37 4.22 -4.49
N ILE A 51 0.03 4.30 -4.51
CA ILE A 51 -0.80 3.40 -5.33
C ILE A 51 -0.83 3.80 -6.82
N GLN A 52 -0.40 5.01 -7.16
CA GLN A 52 -0.49 5.49 -8.54
C GLN A 52 0.31 4.63 -9.53
N GLU A 53 1.38 3.98 -9.08
CA GLU A 53 2.15 3.02 -9.86
C GLU A 53 1.30 1.80 -10.27
N TYR A 54 0.50 1.26 -9.35
CA TYR A 54 -0.35 0.09 -9.63
C TYR A 54 -1.71 0.44 -10.22
N ARG A 55 -2.09 1.73 -10.30
CA ARG A 55 -3.45 2.20 -10.65
C ARG A 55 -3.99 1.65 -11.97
N GLY A 56 -3.11 1.33 -12.92
CA GLY A 56 -3.49 0.73 -14.21
C GLY A 56 -3.79 -0.78 -14.14
N ASN A 57 -3.21 -1.47 -13.17
CA ASN A 57 -3.19 -2.94 -13.09
C ASN A 57 -3.87 -3.51 -11.82
N ILE A 58 -4.27 -2.64 -10.88
CA ILE A 58 -4.93 -3.01 -9.64
C ILE A 58 -6.46 -2.92 -9.76
N THR A 59 -7.17 -3.97 -9.35
CA THR A 59 -8.62 -3.96 -9.16
C THR A 59 -8.95 -4.10 -7.68
N ILE A 60 -9.73 -3.18 -7.11
CA ILE A 60 -10.15 -3.26 -5.70
C ILE A 60 -11.58 -3.76 -5.60
N VAL A 61 -11.76 -4.90 -4.95
CA VAL A 61 -13.05 -5.53 -4.73
C VAL A 61 -13.41 -5.52 -3.26
N LEU A 62 -14.59 -4.96 -2.96
CA LEU A 62 -15.15 -4.94 -1.63
C LEU A 62 -15.93 -6.24 -1.39
N LYS A 63 -15.61 -6.94 -0.30
CA LYS A 63 -16.30 -8.17 0.11
C LYS A 63 -16.70 -8.08 1.58
N ASP A 64 -17.80 -8.74 1.96
CA ASP A 64 -18.31 -8.67 3.33
C ASP A 64 -17.33 -9.30 4.34
N GLY A 65 -17.18 -8.69 5.52
CA GLY A 65 -16.23 -9.16 6.55
C GLY A 65 -16.44 -10.64 6.96
N ASN A 66 -17.67 -11.16 6.85
CA ASN A 66 -17.97 -12.56 7.20
C ASN A 66 -17.32 -13.59 6.26
N ILE A 67 -16.95 -13.19 5.03
CA ILE A 67 -16.20 -14.03 4.09
C ILE A 67 -14.68 -13.78 4.14
N HIS A 68 -14.23 -12.82 4.97
CA HIS A 68 -12.82 -12.43 5.16
C HIS A 68 -12.12 -13.09 6.36
N LYS A 69 -12.62 -14.24 6.82
CA LYS A 69 -12.13 -14.92 8.05
C LYS A 69 -10.63 -15.23 8.04
N ASN A 70 -10.06 -15.43 6.85
CA ASN A 70 -8.65 -15.77 6.65
C ASN A 70 -7.75 -14.59 7.07
N ALA A 71 -8.08 -13.39 6.58
CA ALA A 71 -7.35 -12.16 6.87
C ALA A 71 -7.71 -11.61 8.26
N ASP A 72 -8.99 -11.68 8.61
CA ASP A 72 -9.52 -11.22 9.90
C ASP A 72 -8.99 -12.06 11.08
N GLY A 73 -8.77 -13.37 10.87
CA GLY A 73 -8.16 -14.23 11.87
C GLY A 73 -6.72 -13.82 12.21
N LEU A 74 -5.91 -13.51 11.18
CA LEU A 74 -4.52 -13.08 11.38
C LEU A 74 -4.43 -11.68 11.99
N SER A 75 -5.33 -10.76 11.62
CA SER A 75 -5.32 -9.40 12.15
C SER A 75 -5.77 -9.34 13.62
N ARG A 76 -6.61 -10.29 14.07
CA ARG A 76 -7.10 -10.36 15.46
C ARG A 76 -6.21 -11.15 16.42
N TRP A 77 -5.32 -11.99 15.89
CA TRP A 77 -4.37 -12.79 16.69
C TRP A 77 -2.94 -12.25 16.59
N THR A 78 -2.75 -10.98 16.99
CA THR A 78 -1.41 -10.41 17.00
C THR A 78 -0.57 -11.05 18.11
N LEU A 79 0.60 -11.56 17.76
CA LEU A 79 1.60 -11.97 18.73
C LEU A 79 2.09 -10.73 19.51
N PRO A 80 2.47 -10.89 20.79
CA PRO A 80 3.11 -9.81 21.53
C PRO A 80 4.39 -9.34 20.80
N ASN A 81 4.69 -8.04 20.85
CA ASN A 81 5.91 -7.49 20.27
C ASN A 81 7.12 -7.76 21.20
N ASN A 82 7.51 -9.03 21.33
CA ASN A 82 8.67 -9.48 22.11
C ASN A 82 9.72 -10.14 21.22
N ILE A 83 10.93 -10.37 21.75
CA ILE A 83 12.04 -11.02 21.02
C ILE A 83 11.68 -12.40 20.46
N ASP A 84 10.71 -13.09 21.06
CA ASP A 84 10.25 -14.41 20.62
C ASP A 84 9.34 -14.33 19.38
N ASN A 85 8.85 -13.14 19.02
CA ASN A 85 8.04 -12.91 17.83
C ASN A 85 8.96 -12.80 16.59
N PRO A 86 8.81 -13.66 15.56
CA PRO A 86 9.61 -13.56 14.34
C PRO A 86 9.41 -12.24 13.57
N ALA A 87 8.32 -11.52 13.84
CA ALA A 87 8.04 -10.18 13.31
C ALA A 87 8.39 -9.05 14.30
N TYR A 88 9.23 -9.31 15.31
CA TYR A 88 9.67 -8.30 16.28
C TYR A 88 10.34 -7.12 15.59
N GLY A 89 9.82 -5.92 15.84
CA GLY A 89 10.40 -4.66 15.41
C GLY A 89 10.59 -3.75 16.63
N PRO A 90 11.81 -3.26 16.91
CA PRO A 90 12.01 -2.30 17.98
C PRO A 90 11.22 -1.02 17.67
N GLU A 91 10.33 -0.60 18.59
CA GLU A 91 9.41 0.54 18.42
C GLU A 91 10.14 1.87 18.15
N GLU A 92 11.42 1.96 18.50
CA GLU A 92 12.24 3.18 18.35
C GLU A 92 12.70 3.47 16.92
N THR A 93 12.72 2.46 16.04
CA THR A 93 12.90 2.68 14.61
C THR A 93 11.53 2.87 13.99
N SER A 94 11.05 4.12 13.94
CA SER A 94 10.14 4.49 12.84
C SER A 94 10.84 4.02 11.56
N PRO A 95 10.28 3.10 10.76
CA PRO A 95 10.85 2.82 9.46
C PRO A 95 10.95 4.18 8.80
N GLN A 96 12.16 4.61 8.47
CA GLN A 96 12.31 5.70 7.53
C GLN A 96 11.69 5.12 6.27
N ILE A 97 10.40 5.45 6.05
CA ILE A 97 9.74 5.19 4.78
C ILE A 97 10.51 6.11 3.84
N HIS A 98 11.63 5.61 3.32
CA HIS A 98 12.36 6.23 2.25
C HIS A 98 11.43 6.06 1.07
N ILE A 99 10.51 7.02 0.96
CA ILE A 99 9.93 7.35 -0.31
C ILE A 99 11.16 7.79 -1.09
N GLU A 100 11.75 6.86 -1.84
CA GLU A 100 12.61 7.16 -2.97
C GLU A 100 11.75 8.05 -3.86
N VAL A 101 11.76 9.35 -3.53
CA VAL A 101 11.15 10.39 -4.32
C VAL A 101 11.72 10.18 -5.70
N ILE A 102 10.82 9.92 -6.65
CA ILE A 102 10.99 10.07 -8.10
C ILE A 102 12.42 10.54 -8.38
N SER A 103 13.31 9.60 -8.71
CA SER A 103 14.52 9.99 -9.43
C SER A 103 14.02 10.57 -10.74
N VAL A 104 13.79 11.88 -10.75
CA VAL A 104 13.68 12.65 -11.99
C VAL A 104 15.11 12.62 -12.53
N THR A 105 15.48 11.48 -13.10
CA THR A 105 16.60 11.44 -14.02
C THR A 105 16.13 12.26 -15.20
N ASP A 106 16.85 13.35 -15.46
CA ASP A 106 16.54 14.39 -16.44
C ASP A 106 15.70 13.85 -17.61
N LEU A 107 14.50 14.43 -17.76
CA LEU A 107 13.82 14.42 -19.05
C LEU A 107 14.76 15.13 -20.02
N ASN A 108 15.57 14.32 -20.70
CA ASN A 108 16.51 14.76 -21.70
C ASN A 108 15.84 15.80 -22.60
N THR A 109 16.60 16.84 -22.88
CA THR A 109 16.46 17.82 -23.97
C THR A 109 16.26 17.19 -25.37
N THR A 110 16.05 15.87 -25.48
CA THR A 110 15.83 15.12 -26.72
C THR A 110 14.36 14.98 -27.12
N PHE A 111 13.39 15.46 -26.32
CA PHE A 111 11.96 15.33 -26.67
C PHE A 111 11.42 16.48 -27.56
N PHE A 112 12.19 17.55 -27.78
CA PHE A 112 11.76 18.74 -28.54
C PHE A 112 12.48 18.96 -29.88
N GLU A 113 13.28 18.01 -30.37
CA GLU A 113 13.81 18.06 -31.74
C GLU A 113 13.18 16.96 -32.60
N GLN A 114 12.05 17.29 -33.24
CA GLN A 114 11.68 16.84 -34.59
C GLN A 114 10.62 17.76 -35.20
#